data_AF-A0A495KX28-F1
#
_entry.id   AF-A0A495KX28-F1
#
_cell.length_a   1.000
_cell.length_b   1.000
_cell.length_c   1.000
_cell.angle_alpha   90.00
_cell.angle_beta   90.00
_cell.angle_gamma   90.00
#
_symmetry.space_group_name_H-M   'P 1'
#
loop_
_entity.id
_entity.type
_entity.pdbx_description
1 polymer ?
#
loop_
_entity_poly.entity_id
_entity_poly.type
_entity_poly.pdbx_seq_one_letter_code
_entity_poly.pdbx_strand_id
1 'polypeptide(L)' 'MTAHERPPHLVVVRGEPTAEELAALTAVLSARAAAARAAAEAPVRSAPASGWRDRSRGLRTGLRPGPGAWRRSLR' A
#
# COMPACT_ATOMS: atom_id res chain seq x y z
N MET A 1 29.14 -25.96 -2.51
CA MET A 1 28.70 -24.93 -1.55
C MET A 1 27.38 -24.37 -2.08
N THR A 2 26.29 -25.12 -1.93
CA THR A 2 25.02 -24.83 -2.61
C THR A 2 24.23 -23.80 -1.82
N ALA A 3 23.82 -22.72 -2.48
CA ALA A 3 23.12 -21.55 -1.92
C ALA A 3 21.66 -21.83 -1.52
N HIS A 4 21.33 -23.03 -1.02
CA HIS A 4 19.96 -23.48 -0.76
C HIS A 4 19.51 -23.36 0.71
N GLU A 5 20.23 -22.62 1.55
CA GLU A 5 19.85 -22.41 2.96
C GLU A 5 18.61 -21.52 3.16
N ARG A 6 18.05 -20.94 2.09
CA ARG A 6 16.80 -20.19 2.15
C ARG A 6 15.63 -21.04 1.65
N PRO A 7 14.48 -21.03 2.36
CA PRO A 7 13.29 -21.74 1.89
C PRO A 7 12.90 -21.23 0.50
N PRO A 8 12.44 -22.13 -0.38
CA PRO A 8 12.11 -21.78 -1.76
C PRO A 8 11.01 -20.72 -1.81
N HIS A 9 11.16 -19.72 -2.68
CA HIS A 9 10.16 -18.68 -2.86
C HIS A 9 8.87 -19.22 -3.52
N LEU A 10 8.98 -20.27 -4.33
CA LEU A 10 7.90 -20.93 -5.06
C LEU A 10 8.17 -22.43 -5.15
N VAL A 11 7.11 -23.24 -5.10
CA VAL A 11 7.17 -24.69 -5.27
C VAL A 11 6.07 -25.13 -6.23
N VAL A 12 6.42 -25.95 -7.22
CA VAL A 12 5.45 -26.62 -8.09
C VAL A 12 4.92 -27.84 -7.34
N VAL A 13 3.64 -27.80 -6.97
CA VAL A 13 3.00 -28.88 -6.19
C VAL A 13 2.49 -30.00 -7.09
N ARG A 14 2.23 -29.71 -8.37
CA ARG A 14 1.72 -30.67 -9.36
C ARG A 14 2.10 -30.24 -10.78
N GLY A 15 2.35 -31.22 -11.65
CA GLY A 15 2.69 -31.03 -13.06
C GLY A 15 4.19 -30.91 -13.29
N GLU A 16 4.61 -31.04 -14.55
CA GLU A 16 5.99 -30.87 -14.97
C GLU A 16 6.04 -29.72 -16.00
N PRO A 17 6.16 -28.46 -15.54
CA PRO A 17 6.17 -27.32 -16.44
C PRO A 17 7.42 -27.33 -17.32
N THR A 18 7.29 -26.88 -18.55
CA THR A 18 8.45 -26.72 -19.43
C THR A 18 9.35 -25.59 -18.93
N ALA A 19 10.59 -25.56 -19.43
CA ALA A 19 11.53 -24.48 -19.11
C ALA A 19 10.96 -23.10 -19.52
N GLU A 20 10.25 -23.03 -20.64
CA GLU A 20 9.58 -21.83 -21.14
C GLU A 20 8.47 -21.36 -20.20
N GLU A 21 7.66 -22.28 -19.68
CA GLU A 21 6.57 -21.95 -18.76
C GLU A 21 7.11 -21.45 -17.41
N LEU A 22 8.16 -22.09 -16.88
CA LEU A 22 8.85 -21.63 -15.68
C LEU A 22 9.50 -20.25 -15.87
N ALA A 23 10.09 -20.01 -17.03
CA ALA A 23 10.67 -18.71 -17.39
C ALA A 23 9.58 -17.62 -17.47
N ALA A 24 8.46 -17.92 -18.13
CA ALA A 24 7.32 -17.01 -18.24
C ALA A 24 6.73 -16.65 -16.87
N LEU A 25 6.53 -17.64 -16.00
CA LEU A 25 6.05 -17.43 -14.63
C LEU A 25 7.01 -16.52 -13.85
N THR A 26 8.30 -16.82 -13.89
CA THR A 26 9.33 -16.04 -13.19
C THR A 26 9.40 -14.60 -13.70
N ALA A 27 9.29 -14.40 -15.02
CA ALA A 27 9.28 -13.08 -15.64
C ALA A 27 8.07 -12.25 -15.16
N VAL A 28 6.87 -12.82 -15.16
CA VAL A 28 5.65 -12.14 -14.69
C VAL A 28 5.77 -11.74 -13.22
N LEU A 29 6.21 -12.66 -12.36
CA LEU A 29 6.37 -12.38 -10.93
C LEU A 29 7.43 -11.31 -10.67
N SER A 30 8.55 -11.35 -11.40
CA SER A 30 9.60 -10.34 -11.31
C SER A 30 9.10 -8.96 -11.75
N ALA A 31 8.35 -8.89 -12.87
CA ALA A 31 7.75 -7.65 -13.36
C ALA A 31 6.76 -7.05 -12.33
N ARG A 32 5.92 -7.89 -11.72
CA ARG A 32 5.00 -7.45 -10.67
C ARG A 32 5.72 -6.96 -9.43
N ALA A 33 6.78 -7.65 -9.00
CA ALA A 33 7.59 -7.21 -7.87
C ALA A 33 8.28 -5.88 -8.14
N ALA A 34 8.80 -5.66 -9.36
CA ALA A 34 9.38 -4.40 -9.78
C ALA A 34 8.34 -3.26 -9.78
N ALA A 35 7.15 -3.51 -10.33
CA ALA A 35 6.06 -2.54 -10.31
C ALA A 35 5.62 -2.16 -8.89
N ALA A 36 5.55 -3.13 -7.97
CA ALA A 36 5.21 -2.87 -6.57
C ALA A 36 6.27 -2.00 -5.86
N ARG A 37 7.56 -2.25 -6.12
CA ARG A 37 8.65 -1.42 -5.58
C ARG A 37 8.58 0.01 -6.13
N ALA A 38 8.40 0.16 -7.45
CA ALA A 38 8.25 1.47 -8.07
C ALA A 38 7.03 2.24 -7.52
N ALA A 39 5.91 1.54 -7.24
CA ALA A 39 4.74 2.14 -6.62
C ALA A 39 4.97 2.56 -5.16
N ALA A 40 5.82 1.83 -4.41
CA ALA A 40 6.19 2.18 -3.05
C ALA A 40 7.15 3.40 -2.99
N GLU A 41 8.02 3.55 -3.99
CA GLU A 41 8.95 4.68 -4.13
C GLU A 41 8.27 5.94 -4.69
N ALA A 42 7.13 5.79 -5.37
CA ALA A 42 6.40 6.92 -5.90
C ALA A 42 6.00 7.88 -4.77
N PRO A 43 6.20 9.20 -4.93
CA PRO A 43 5.76 10.16 -3.94
C PRO A 43 4.27 9.95 -3.70
N VAL A 44 3.87 9.81 -2.44
CA VAL A 44 2.47 9.77 -2.05
C VAL A 44 1.87 11.12 -2.46
N ARG A 45 1.37 11.20 -3.70
CA ARG A 45 0.37 12.20 -4.03
C ARG A 45 -0.71 11.94 -3.01
N SER A 46 -1.03 12.93 -2.18
CA SER A 46 -2.20 12.85 -1.32
C SER A 46 -3.39 12.70 -2.27
N ALA A 47 -3.72 11.45 -2.62
CA ALA A 47 -4.96 11.16 -3.29
C ALA A 47 -6.00 11.78 -2.36
N PRO A 48 -6.88 12.66 -2.88
CA PRO A 48 -7.91 13.24 -2.04
C PRO A 48 -8.57 12.09 -1.31
N ALA A 49 -8.55 12.15 0.03
CA ALA A 49 -9.13 11.09 0.84
C ALA A 49 -10.52 10.83 0.26
N SER A 50 -10.78 9.58 -0.15
CA SER A 50 -12.05 9.25 -0.77
C SER A 50 -13.17 9.80 0.12
N GLY A 51 -14.26 10.29 -0.46
CA GLY A 51 -15.38 10.81 0.35
C GLY A 51 -15.90 9.80 1.39
N TRP A 52 -15.59 8.51 1.22
CA TRP A 52 -15.80 7.42 2.18
C TRP A 52 -14.85 7.44 3.40
N ARG A 53 -13.61 7.89 3.24
CA ARG A 53 -12.64 8.11 4.34
C ARG A 53 -12.79 9.47 5.01
N ASP A 54 -13.55 10.39 4.40
CA ASP A 54 -13.85 11.69 4.99
C ASP A 54 -14.85 11.56 6.14
N ARG A 55 -14.32 11.40 7.36
CA ARG A 55 -15.13 11.32 8.59
C ARG A 55 -15.88 12.62 8.88
N SER A 56 -15.49 13.76 8.30
CA SER A 56 -16.14 15.04 8.58
C SER A 56 -17.61 15.05 8.15
N ARG A 57 -17.99 14.22 7.17
CA ARG A 57 -19.37 14.06 6.70
C ARG A 57 -20.30 13.40 7.73
N GLY A 58 -19.76 12.62 8.65
CA GLY A 58 -20.53 11.98 9.74
C GLY A 58 -20.47 12.73 11.06
N LEU A 59 -19.69 13.80 11.14
CA LEU A 59 -19.53 14.60 12.35
C LEU A 59 -20.31 15.91 12.22
N ARG A 60 -20.78 16.45 13.36
CA ARG A 60 -21.36 17.80 13.38
C ARG A 60 -20.33 18.80 12.84
N THR A 61 -20.80 19.82 12.13
CA THR A 61 -19.98 20.98 11.73
C THR A 61 -19.18 21.47 12.92
N GLY A 62 -17.87 21.61 12.74
CA GLY A 62 -16.97 22.09 13.79
C GLY A 62 -17.44 23.43 14.34
N LEU A 63 -17.39 23.57 15.67
CA LEU A 63 -17.73 24.83 16.34
C LEU A 63 -16.74 25.92 15.88
N ARG A 64 -17.26 27.06 15.44
CA ARG A 64 -16.44 28.25 15.16
C ARG A 64 -16.32 29.06 16.45
N PRO A 65 -15.12 29.17 17.05
CA PRO A 65 -14.94 30.00 18.24
C PRO A 65 -15.24 31.46 17.87
N GLY A 66 -16.10 32.12 18.66
CA GLY A 66 -16.35 33.55 18.51
C GLY A 66 -15.13 34.39 18.90
N PRO A 67 -15.09 35.68 18.53
CA PRO A 67 -14.00 36.58 18.91
C PRO A 67 -13.72 36.54 20.43
N GLY A 68 -12.49 36.17 20.80
CA GLY A 68 -12.07 36.10 22.19
C GLY A 68 -12.54 34.87 22.99
N ALA A 69 -13.14 33.86 22.36
CA ALA A 69 -13.60 32.64 23.05
C ALA A 69 -12.48 31.96 23.87
N TRP A 70 -11.27 31.86 23.31
CA TRP A 70 -10.11 31.28 23.98
C TRP A 70 -9.61 32.08 25.19
N ARG A 71 -9.82 33.39 25.22
CA ARG A 71 -9.45 34.23 26.38
C ARG A 71 -10.41 34.05 27.55
N ARG A 72 -11.65 33.63 27.29
CA ARG A 72 -12.67 33.43 28.33
C ARG A 72 -12.54 32.08 29.04
N SER A 73 -11.85 31.10 28.46
CA SER A 73 -11.59 29.81 29.12
C SER A 73 -10.43 29.86 30.11
N LEU A 74 -9.65 30.95 30.12
CA LEU A 74 -8.52 31.17 31.03
C LEU A 74 -8.88 32.08 32.21
N ARG A 75 -10.17 32.35 32.41
CA ARG A 75 -10.74 33.02 33.58
C ARG A 75 -11.62 32.04 34.32
#